data_AF-M5C328-F1
#
_entry.id   AF-M5C328-F1
#
_cell.length_a   1.000
_cell.length_b   1.000
_cell.length_c   1.000
_cell.angle_alpha   90.00
_cell.angle_beta   90.00
_cell.angle_gamma   90.00
#
_symmetry.space_group_name_H-M   'P 1'
#
loop_
_entity.id
_entity.type
_entity.pdbx_description
1 polymer ?
#
loop_
_entity_poly.entity_id
_entity_poly.type
_entity_poly.pdbx_seq_one_letter_code
_entity_poly.pdbx_strand_id
1 'polypeptide(L)'
;MEVEPQEPKDPVVASTLQSMRDRGIKCLYGRWLIEGAPQVLLFDTGSAYGRLDEWKGDLWNLAGIPSPPGDHETNEAIIFGYLVAWFLGEYVSRNQKASVVAHFHEWQVGVTIPLCRKRHIDVTTVFTTHATLLGRYLCAGSVDFYNNLQYFDVDHEAGKRGIYHRYCIERAATHCADVFTTVSHITAYESEHLLKRKPGKCHPATFSNI
;
A
#
# COMPACT_ATOMS: atom_id res chain seq x y z
N MET A 1 -3.30 5.25 -25.36
CA MET A 1 -3.59 4.27 -24.30
C MET A 1 -2.25 3.80 -23.79
N GLU A 2 -2.00 3.86 -22.48
CA GLU A 2 -0.67 3.56 -21.91
C GLU A 2 -0.44 2.06 -21.70
N VAL A 3 -1.50 1.27 -21.65
CA VAL A 3 -1.43 -0.19 -21.48
C VAL A 3 -2.01 -0.88 -22.70
N GLU A 4 -1.31 -1.88 -23.22
CA GLU A 4 -1.81 -2.80 -24.24
C GLU A 4 -2.52 -3.98 -23.56
N PRO A 5 -3.84 -4.16 -23.73
CA PRO A 5 -4.57 -5.27 -23.13
C PRO A 5 -4.11 -6.62 -23.69
N GLN A 6 -3.92 -7.60 -22.80
CA GLN A 6 -3.54 -8.97 -23.15
C GLN A 6 -4.26 -9.96 -22.23
N GLU A 7 -4.35 -11.22 -22.63
CA GLU A 7 -4.76 -12.29 -21.72
C GLU A 7 -3.53 -12.86 -20.97
N PRO A 8 -3.65 -13.20 -19.68
CA PRO A 8 -2.57 -13.80 -18.92
C PRO A 8 -2.19 -15.17 -19.48
N LYS A 9 -0.91 -15.36 -19.77
CA LYS A 9 -0.35 -16.66 -20.20
C LYS A 9 -0.18 -17.63 -19.04
N ASP A 10 -0.01 -17.13 -17.82
CA ASP A 10 0.07 -17.95 -16.61
C ASP A 10 -1.35 -18.44 -16.25
N PRO A 11 -1.60 -19.77 -16.24
CA PRO A 11 -2.91 -20.32 -15.94
C PRO A 11 -3.38 -20.00 -14.52
N VAL A 12 -2.47 -19.79 -13.57
CA VAL A 12 -2.81 -19.40 -12.20
C VAL A 12 -3.32 -17.97 -12.15
N VAL A 13 -2.64 -17.05 -12.85
CA VAL A 13 -3.11 -15.66 -13.00
C VAL A 13 -4.46 -15.65 -13.71
N ALA A 14 -4.60 -16.36 -14.83
CA ALA A 14 -5.85 -16.45 -15.59
C ALA A 14 -7.02 -16.91 -14.71
N SER A 15 -6.82 -18.01 -13.96
CA SER A 15 -7.86 -18.56 -13.09
C SER A 15 -8.20 -17.65 -11.91
N THR A 16 -7.21 -16.95 -11.37
CA THR A 16 -7.39 -15.96 -10.29
C THR A 16 -8.23 -14.79 -10.78
N LEU A 17 -7.87 -14.21 -11.93
CA LEU A 17 -8.61 -13.10 -12.53
C LEU A 17 -10.02 -13.51 -12.92
N GLN A 18 -10.20 -14.72 -13.45
CA GLN A 18 -11.54 -15.24 -13.76
C GLN A 18 -12.40 -15.33 -12.50
N SER A 19 -11.88 -15.90 -11.41
CA SER A 19 -12.60 -16.01 -10.14
C SER A 19 -13.01 -14.65 -9.56
N MET A 20 -12.20 -13.61 -9.77
CA MET A 20 -12.56 -12.25 -9.36
C MET A 20 -13.64 -11.63 -10.27
N ARG A 21 -13.53 -11.84 -11.59
CA ARG A 21 -14.54 -11.39 -12.58
C ARG A 21 -15.90 -12.03 -12.34
N ASP A 22 -15.93 -13.32 -12.01
CA ASP A 22 -17.15 -14.06 -11.68
C ASP A 22 -17.88 -13.47 -10.46
N ARG A 23 -17.15 -12.75 -9.59
CA ARG A 23 -17.69 -12.04 -8.42
C ARG A 23 -17.89 -10.53 -8.67
N GLY A 24 -17.87 -10.11 -9.93
CA GLY A 24 -18.18 -8.75 -10.36
C GLY A 24 -17.01 -7.78 -10.36
N ILE A 25 -15.78 -8.22 -10.09
CA ILE A 25 -14.61 -7.34 -10.10
C ILE A 25 -14.11 -7.12 -11.53
N LYS A 26 -14.00 -5.86 -11.91
CA LYS A 26 -13.45 -5.46 -13.21
C LYS A 26 -11.96 -5.19 -13.07
N CYS A 27 -11.18 -5.73 -14.00
CA CYS A 27 -9.75 -5.53 -14.07
C CYS A 27 -9.26 -5.59 -15.52
N LEU A 28 -8.15 -4.92 -15.80
CA LEU A 28 -7.45 -4.93 -17.08
C LEU A 28 -6.07 -5.54 -16.88
N TYR A 29 -5.80 -6.64 -17.58
CA TYR A 29 -4.47 -7.26 -17.64
C TYR A 29 -3.82 -6.87 -18.97
N GLY A 30 -2.51 -6.60 -18.95
CA GLY A 30 -1.82 -6.15 -20.15
C GLY A 30 -0.34 -5.89 -19.95
N ARG A 31 0.24 -5.15 -20.89
CA ARG A 31 1.62 -4.66 -20.82
C ARG A 31 1.66 -3.14 -20.82
N TRP A 32 2.48 -2.57 -19.95
CA TRP A 32 2.72 -1.13 -19.95
C TRP A 32 3.62 -0.76 -21.13
N LEU A 33 3.21 0.23 -21.92
CA LEU A 33 3.93 0.70 -23.11
C LEU A 33 5.10 1.63 -22.75
N ILE A 34 6.06 1.07 -21.99
CA ILE A 34 7.34 1.69 -21.64
C ILE A 34 8.48 0.71 -21.94
N GLU A 35 9.73 1.16 -21.75
CA GLU A 35 10.90 0.28 -21.83
C GLU A 35 10.78 -0.91 -20.88
N GLY A 36 11.09 -2.12 -21.38
CA GLY A 36 10.93 -3.39 -20.66
C GLY A 36 9.53 -4.03 -20.78
N ALA A 37 8.52 -3.28 -21.20
CA ALA A 37 7.14 -3.74 -21.40
C ALA A 37 6.61 -4.65 -20.27
N PRO A 38 6.62 -4.19 -19.00
CA PRO A 38 6.26 -5.01 -17.86
C PRO A 38 4.78 -5.38 -17.89
N GLN A 39 4.45 -6.55 -17.32
CA GLN A 39 3.07 -6.98 -17.15
C GLN A 39 2.39 -6.15 -16.07
N VAL A 40 1.16 -5.72 -16.33
CA VAL A 40 0.37 -4.90 -15.42
C VAL A 40 -1.04 -5.47 -15.24
N LEU A 41 -1.55 -5.31 -14.02
CA LEU A 41 -2.92 -5.61 -13.65
C LEU A 41 -3.52 -4.34 -13.03
N LEU A 42 -4.52 -3.76 -13.69
CA LEU A 42 -5.21 -2.58 -13.22
C LEU A 42 -6.59 -2.97 -12.71
N PHE A 43 -6.86 -2.71 -11.44
CA PHE A 43 -8.19 -2.90 -10.86
C PHE A 43 -9.05 -1.66 -11.08
N ASP A 44 -10.30 -1.86 -11.52
CA ASP A 44 -11.33 -0.83 -11.47
C ASP A 44 -11.95 -0.84 -10.06
N THR A 45 -11.53 0.10 -9.21
CA THR A 45 -12.02 0.24 -7.83
C THR A 45 -13.53 0.48 -7.80
N GLY A 46 -14.09 1.15 -8.81
CA GLY A 46 -15.53 1.36 -9.00
C GLY A 46 -16.34 0.07 -8.96
N SER A 47 -15.79 -1.03 -9.47
CA SER A 47 -16.44 -2.35 -9.46
C SER A 47 -16.60 -2.97 -8.06
N ALA A 48 -15.86 -2.48 -7.07
CA ALA A 48 -15.86 -3.00 -5.70
C ALA A 48 -16.47 -2.03 -4.67
N TYR A 49 -16.89 -0.83 -5.07
CA TYR A 49 -17.39 0.20 -4.15
C TYR A 49 -18.60 -0.25 -3.31
N GLY A 50 -19.42 -1.16 -3.81
CA GLY A 50 -20.53 -1.75 -3.05
C GLY A 50 -20.10 -2.52 -1.79
N ARG A 51 -18.80 -2.82 -1.64
CA ARG A 51 -18.19 -3.50 -0.48
C ARG A 51 -17.49 -2.54 0.48
N LEU A 52 -17.49 -1.23 0.20
CA LEU A 52 -16.70 -0.25 0.96
C LEU A 52 -17.04 -0.26 2.45
N ASP A 53 -18.33 -0.22 2.80
CA ASP A 53 -18.76 -0.15 4.20
C ASP A 53 -18.39 -1.41 4.99
N GLU A 54 -18.53 -2.59 4.36
CA GLU A 54 -18.08 -3.86 4.92
C GLU A 54 -16.57 -3.84 5.19
N TRP A 55 -15.78 -3.42 4.21
CA TRP A 55 -14.32 -3.40 4.30
C TRP A 55 -13.78 -2.33 5.25
N LYS A 56 -14.49 -1.21 5.43
CA LYS A 56 -14.18 -0.24 6.49
C LYS A 56 -14.40 -0.83 7.87
N GLY A 57 -15.51 -1.54 8.07
CA GLY A 57 -15.79 -2.25 9.32
C GLY A 57 -14.74 -3.32 9.64
N ASP A 58 -14.38 -4.15 8.65
CA ASP A 58 -13.33 -5.16 8.78
C ASP A 58 -11.97 -4.52 9.10
N LEU A 59 -11.62 -3.41 8.42
CA LEU A 59 -10.34 -2.73 8.63
C LEU A 59 -10.21 -2.17 10.04
N TRP A 60 -11.28 -1.58 10.57
CA TRP A 60 -11.33 -1.12 11.95
C TRP A 60 -11.15 -2.29 12.94
N ASN A 61 -11.87 -3.39 12.76
CA ASN A 61 -11.79 -4.55 13.65
C ASN A 61 -10.41 -5.23 13.62
N LEU A 62 -9.76 -5.26 12.45
CA LEU A 62 -8.51 -5.97 12.23
C LEU A 62 -7.26 -5.16 12.60
N ALA A 63 -7.29 -3.85 12.33
CA ALA A 63 -6.11 -2.97 12.46
C ALA A 63 -6.36 -1.69 13.27
N GLY A 64 -7.60 -1.40 13.70
CA GLY A 64 -7.93 -0.18 14.44
C GLY A 64 -7.76 1.10 13.62
N ILE A 65 -7.82 1.01 12.28
CA ILE A 65 -7.61 2.15 11.39
C ILE A 65 -8.97 2.85 11.15
N PRO A 66 -9.15 4.11 11.58
CA PRO A 66 -10.37 4.85 11.28
C PRO A 66 -10.44 5.24 9.80
N SER A 67 -11.65 5.39 9.25
CA SER A 67 -11.84 5.77 7.84
C SER A 67 -13.04 6.71 7.67
N PRO A 68 -12.84 8.03 7.75
CA PRO A 68 -13.92 9.00 7.60
C PRO A 68 -14.68 8.83 6.28
N PRO A 69 -16.03 8.93 6.26
CA PRO A 69 -16.81 8.65 5.06
C PRO A 69 -16.50 9.61 3.90
N GLY A 70 -16.20 10.88 4.20
CA GLY A 70 -15.94 11.92 3.21
C GLY A 70 -14.53 11.94 2.61
N ASP A 71 -13.62 11.07 3.05
CA ASP A 71 -12.25 11.04 2.50
C ASP A 71 -12.16 10.05 1.32
N HIS A 72 -12.29 10.58 0.10
CA HIS A 72 -12.27 9.78 -1.12
C HIS A 72 -10.93 9.07 -1.34
N GLU A 73 -9.79 9.71 -1.08
CA GLU A 73 -8.47 9.09 -1.25
C GLU A 73 -8.29 7.88 -0.33
N THR A 74 -8.78 8.00 0.91
CA THR A 74 -8.78 6.88 1.86
C THR A 74 -9.73 5.78 1.42
N ASN A 75 -10.91 6.12 0.89
CA ASN A 75 -11.85 5.13 0.36
C ASN A 75 -11.23 4.35 -0.81
N GLU A 76 -10.57 5.02 -1.74
CA GLU A 76 -9.83 4.38 -2.84
C GLU A 76 -8.72 3.47 -2.32
N ALA A 77 -7.91 3.94 -1.36
CA ALA A 77 -6.84 3.16 -0.75
C ALA A 77 -7.36 1.87 -0.08
N ILE A 78 -8.53 1.95 0.58
CA ILE A 78 -9.18 0.79 1.21
C ILE A 78 -9.65 -0.18 0.12
N ILE A 79 -10.43 0.28 -0.86
CA ILE A 79 -10.92 -0.60 -1.93
C ILE A 79 -9.76 -1.29 -2.64
N PHE A 80 -8.76 -0.51 -3.06
CA PHE A 80 -7.61 -1.04 -3.76
C PHE A 80 -6.84 -2.04 -2.89
N GLY A 81 -6.59 -1.73 -1.62
CA GLY A 81 -5.88 -2.61 -0.71
C GLY A 81 -6.58 -3.96 -0.49
N TYR A 82 -7.91 -3.97 -0.38
CA TYR A 82 -8.68 -5.20 -0.28
C TYR A 82 -8.69 -6.01 -1.58
N LEU A 83 -8.78 -5.35 -2.74
CA LEU A 83 -8.70 -6.01 -4.05
C LEU A 83 -7.35 -6.69 -4.25
N VAL A 84 -6.25 -6.00 -3.92
CA VAL A 84 -4.90 -6.58 -4.02
C VAL A 84 -4.72 -7.71 -3.02
N ALA A 85 -5.16 -7.56 -1.76
CA ALA A 85 -5.07 -8.63 -0.76
C ALA A 85 -5.87 -9.86 -1.19
N TRP A 86 -7.04 -9.66 -1.78
CA TRP A 86 -7.85 -10.75 -2.34
C TRP A 86 -7.13 -11.43 -3.52
N PHE A 87 -6.63 -10.67 -4.49
CA PHE A 87 -5.86 -11.22 -5.59
C PHE A 87 -4.67 -12.05 -5.12
N LEU A 88 -3.87 -11.52 -4.18
CA LEU A 88 -2.71 -12.22 -3.63
C LEU A 88 -3.14 -13.51 -2.92
N GLY A 89 -4.20 -13.48 -2.12
CA GLY A 89 -4.75 -14.65 -1.43
C GLY A 89 -5.20 -15.75 -2.39
N GLU A 90 -5.95 -15.39 -3.43
CA GLU A 90 -6.36 -16.35 -4.48
C GLU A 90 -5.15 -16.89 -5.25
N TYR A 91 -4.21 -16.02 -5.62
CA TYR A 91 -3.02 -16.40 -6.38
C TYR A 91 -2.15 -17.41 -5.61
N VAL A 92 -1.81 -17.14 -4.35
CA VAL A 92 -0.97 -18.03 -3.55
C VAL A 92 -1.69 -19.31 -3.16
N SER A 93 -3.02 -19.28 -3.00
CA SER A 93 -3.79 -20.51 -2.78
C SER A 93 -3.64 -21.51 -3.93
N ARG A 94 -3.45 -21.01 -5.16
CA ARG A 94 -3.29 -21.80 -6.38
C ARG A 94 -1.83 -22.05 -6.75
N ASN A 95 -0.91 -21.17 -6.36
CA ASN A 95 0.52 -21.27 -6.66
C ASN A 95 1.34 -21.67 -5.41
N GLN A 96 1.38 -22.97 -5.13
CA GLN A 96 2.12 -23.53 -3.99
C GLN A 96 3.61 -23.79 -4.28
N LYS A 97 4.11 -23.42 -5.48
CA LYS A 97 5.48 -23.75 -5.91
C LYS A 97 6.45 -22.58 -5.84
N ALA A 98 5.94 -21.36 -5.99
CA ALA A 98 6.76 -20.16 -6.03
C ALA A 98 6.61 -19.37 -4.74
N SER A 99 7.72 -18.87 -4.22
CA SER A 99 7.68 -17.82 -3.19
C SER A 99 7.25 -16.51 -3.84
N VAL A 100 6.26 -15.85 -3.24
CA VAL A 100 5.70 -14.59 -3.76
C VAL A 100 6.18 -13.43 -2.89
N VAL A 101 6.71 -12.40 -3.54
CA VAL A 101 7.09 -11.12 -2.89
C VAL A 101 6.13 -10.05 -3.40
N ALA A 102 5.46 -9.37 -2.47
CA ALA A 102 4.57 -8.25 -2.76
C ALA A 102 5.20 -6.95 -2.24
N HIS A 103 5.55 -6.05 -3.16
CA HIS A 103 6.22 -4.79 -2.86
C HIS A 103 5.26 -3.61 -3.04
N PHE A 104 5.04 -2.87 -1.96
CA PHE A 104 4.11 -1.76 -1.85
C PHE A 104 4.86 -0.44 -1.69
N HIS A 105 4.44 0.57 -2.45
CA HIS A 105 5.02 1.91 -2.43
C HIS A 105 3.98 2.91 -1.94
N GLU A 106 4.29 3.58 -0.83
CA GLU A 106 3.44 4.58 -0.17
C GLU A 106 2.15 4.06 0.49
N TRP A 107 1.61 4.92 1.36
CA TRP A 107 0.46 4.59 2.21
C TRP A 107 -0.82 4.33 1.42
N GLN A 108 -0.99 4.88 0.20
CA GLN A 108 -2.21 4.68 -0.61
C GLN A 108 -2.45 3.21 -0.97
N VAL A 109 -1.41 2.38 -1.03
CA VAL A 109 -1.52 0.92 -1.25
C VAL A 109 -1.20 0.12 0.03
N GLY A 110 -0.90 0.82 1.12
CA GLY A 110 -0.43 0.28 2.38
C GLY A 110 -1.48 -0.53 3.15
N VAL A 111 -2.77 -0.35 2.86
CA VAL A 111 -3.87 -1.12 3.48
C VAL A 111 -3.72 -2.63 3.23
N THR A 112 -3.15 -3.03 2.09
CA THR A 112 -2.93 -4.44 1.74
C THR A 112 -2.08 -5.18 2.76
N ILE A 113 -1.06 -4.52 3.32
CA ILE A 113 -0.04 -5.15 4.16
C ILE A 113 -0.61 -5.69 5.49
N PRO A 114 -1.32 -4.91 6.32
CA PRO A 114 -1.94 -5.45 7.53
C PRO A 114 -2.96 -6.55 7.22
N LEU A 115 -3.66 -6.48 6.08
CA LEU A 115 -4.58 -7.55 5.64
C LEU A 115 -3.81 -8.85 5.37
N CYS A 116 -2.73 -8.80 4.58
CA CYS A 116 -1.89 -9.96 4.32
C CYS A 116 -1.35 -10.58 5.61
N ARG A 117 -0.84 -9.75 6.53
CA ARG A 117 -0.28 -10.21 7.80
C ARG A 117 -1.32 -10.87 8.70
N LYS A 118 -2.49 -10.26 8.86
CA LYS A 118 -3.55 -10.73 9.77
C LYS A 118 -4.31 -11.93 9.21
N ARG A 119 -4.43 -12.04 7.89
CA ARG A 119 -5.07 -13.18 7.21
C ARG A 119 -4.09 -14.33 6.92
N HIS A 120 -2.82 -14.20 7.33
CA HIS A 120 -1.77 -15.18 7.08
C HIS A 120 -1.66 -15.58 5.60
N ILE A 121 -1.72 -14.58 4.70
CA ILE A 121 -1.50 -14.80 3.27
C ILE A 121 -0.02 -15.13 3.06
N ASP A 122 0.27 -16.22 2.34
CA ASP A 122 1.63 -16.71 2.11
C ASP A 122 2.40 -15.86 1.08
N VAL A 123 2.67 -14.61 1.46
CA VAL A 123 3.43 -13.63 0.68
C VAL A 123 4.45 -12.95 1.58
N THR A 124 5.66 -12.71 1.07
CA THR A 124 6.62 -11.81 1.72
C THR A 124 6.28 -10.37 1.33
N THR A 125 6.05 -9.51 2.31
CA THR A 125 5.66 -8.12 2.08
C THR A 125 6.85 -7.16 2.23
N VAL A 126 7.02 -6.27 1.25
CA VAL A 126 8.00 -5.18 1.28
C VAL A 126 7.25 -3.86 1.24
N PHE A 127 7.55 -2.94 2.14
CA PHE A 127 7.00 -1.59 2.14
C PHE A 127 8.12 -0.56 1.92
N THR A 128 7.91 0.33 0.96
CA THR A 128 8.76 1.51 0.72
C THR A 128 7.95 2.77 0.89
N THR A 129 8.40 3.64 1.79
CA THR A 129 7.96 5.05 1.82
C THR A 129 9.04 5.93 1.21
N HIS A 130 8.64 6.79 0.29
CA HIS A 130 9.46 7.80 -0.35
C HIS A 130 9.47 9.09 0.48
N ALA A 131 8.41 9.36 1.23
CA ALA A 131 8.35 10.43 2.23
C ALA A 131 7.34 10.11 3.33
N THR A 132 7.64 10.51 4.57
CA THR A 132 6.68 10.34 5.66
C THR A 132 5.52 11.33 5.54
N LEU A 133 4.28 10.87 5.75
CA LEU A 133 3.10 11.72 5.66
C LEU A 133 3.22 12.91 6.62
N LEU A 134 3.52 12.65 7.90
CA LEU A 134 3.69 13.71 8.89
C LEU A 134 4.88 14.63 8.58
N GLY A 135 6.00 14.10 8.08
CA GLY A 135 7.17 14.90 7.74
C GLY A 135 6.85 15.99 6.71
N ARG A 136 6.06 15.65 5.67
CA ARG A 136 5.61 16.63 4.66
C ARG A 136 4.84 17.81 5.27
N TYR A 137 3.94 17.52 6.22
CA TYR A 137 3.14 18.57 6.87
C TYR A 137 3.91 19.36 7.93
N LEU A 138 4.85 18.73 8.64
CA LEU A 138 5.64 19.38 9.67
C LEU A 138 6.68 20.34 9.05
N CYS A 139 7.32 19.95 7.95
CA CYS A 139 8.26 20.81 7.21
C CYS A 139 7.61 22.08 6.66
N ALA A 140 6.34 22.02 6.24
CA ALA A 140 5.62 23.19 5.75
C ALA A 140 5.30 24.22 6.85
N GLY A 141 5.33 23.81 8.13
CA GLY A 141 4.90 24.62 9.28
C GLY A 141 5.96 25.52 9.92
N SER A 142 7.13 25.69 9.30
CA SER A 142 8.21 26.60 9.78
C SER A 142 8.77 26.28 11.18
N VAL A 143 8.72 25.00 11.60
CA VAL A 143 9.34 24.53 12.84
C VAL A 143 10.72 23.99 12.52
N ASP A 144 11.68 24.11 13.45
CA ASP A 144 12.97 23.44 13.36
C ASP A 144 12.78 21.92 13.46
N PHE A 145 12.39 21.32 12.33
CA PHE A 145 11.79 19.99 12.24
C PHE A 145 12.77 18.90 12.67
N TYR A 146 13.99 18.92 12.11
CA TYR A 146 14.95 17.83 12.34
C TYR A 146 15.49 17.82 13.77
N ASN A 147 15.62 18.98 14.41
CA ASN A 147 16.09 19.08 15.80
C ASN A 147 15.01 18.67 16.83
N ASN A 148 13.73 18.66 16.44
CA ASN A 148 12.62 18.36 17.33
C ASN A 148 11.89 17.04 17.02
N LEU A 149 12.37 16.26 16.04
CA LEU A 149 11.75 15.01 15.58
C LEU A 149 11.35 14.05 16.71
N GLN A 150 12.20 13.94 17.73
CA GLN A 150 11.99 13.05 18.89
C GLN A 150 10.89 13.53 19.86
N TYR A 151 10.52 14.81 19.83
CA TYR A 151 9.58 15.42 20.79
C TYR A 151 8.16 15.52 20.25
N PHE A 152 7.93 15.22 18.96
CA PHE A 152 6.58 15.28 18.40
C PHE A 152 5.69 14.15 18.92
N ASP A 153 4.54 14.54 19.46
CA ASP A 153 3.40 13.66 19.61
C ASP A 153 2.74 13.45 18.23
N VAL A 154 3.06 12.32 17.62
CA VAL A 154 2.63 11.97 16.27
C VAL A 154 1.11 11.85 16.14
N ASP A 155 0.43 11.38 17.19
CA ASP A 155 -1.02 11.20 17.17
C ASP A 155 -1.71 12.56 17.28
N HIS A 156 -1.20 13.44 18.15
CA HIS A 156 -1.67 14.82 18.26
C HIS A 156 -1.45 15.61 16.95
N GLU A 157 -0.24 15.55 16.39
CA GLU A 157 0.12 16.31 15.18
C GLU A 157 -0.68 15.83 13.95
N ALA A 158 -0.94 14.53 13.84
CA ALA A 158 -1.77 13.96 12.78
C ALA A 158 -3.26 14.33 12.96
N GLY A 159 -3.76 14.28 14.20
CA GLY A 159 -5.13 14.67 14.55
C GLY A 159 -5.40 16.15 14.27
N LYS A 160 -4.51 17.03 14.70
CA LYS A 160 -4.58 18.50 14.48
C LYS A 160 -4.69 18.87 13.00
N ARG A 161 -4.12 18.06 12.11
CA ARG A 161 -4.11 18.28 10.66
C ARG A 161 -5.20 17.51 9.91
N GLY A 162 -6.03 16.73 10.62
CA GLY A 162 -7.08 15.93 9.99
C GLY A 162 -6.57 14.79 9.12
N ILE A 163 -5.34 14.29 9.37
CA ILE A 163 -4.71 13.22 8.60
C ILE A 163 -4.48 11.94 9.43
N TYR A 164 -5.08 11.86 10.62
CA TYR A 164 -4.86 10.76 11.57
C TYR A 164 -5.11 9.38 10.94
N HIS A 165 -6.21 9.20 10.21
CA HIS A 165 -6.53 7.94 9.53
C HIS A 165 -5.48 7.54 8.48
N ARG A 166 -4.97 8.50 7.71
CA ARG A 166 -3.92 8.27 6.70
C ARG A 166 -2.59 7.91 7.37
N TYR A 167 -2.26 8.60 8.46
CA TYR A 167 -1.09 8.28 9.29
C TYR A 167 -1.20 6.87 9.89
N CYS A 168 -2.39 6.45 10.36
CA CYS A 168 -2.63 5.10 10.83
C CYS A 168 -2.38 4.05 9.74
N ILE A 169 -2.79 4.30 8.49
CA ILE A 169 -2.51 3.41 7.35
C ILE A 169 -1.00 3.31 7.11
N GLU A 170 -0.30 4.44 7.01
CA GLU A 170 1.14 4.49 6.78
C GLU A 170 1.89 3.72 7.88
N ARG A 171 1.58 4.00 9.16
CA ARG A 171 2.20 3.33 10.30
C ARG A 171 1.85 1.84 10.34
N ALA A 172 0.60 1.45 10.08
CA ALA A 172 0.21 0.04 10.06
C ALA A 172 0.94 -0.73 8.95
N ALA A 173 1.05 -0.16 7.76
CA ALA A 173 1.83 -0.71 6.64
C ALA A 173 3.29 -0.89 7.03
N THR A 174 3.91 0.16 7.60
CA THR A 174 5.29 0.12 8.10
C THR A 174 5.50 -0.97 9.12
N HIS A 175 4.61 -1.18 10.09
CA HIS A 175 4.79 -2.17 11.15
C HIS A 175 4.43 -3.60 10.73
N CYS A 176 3.49 -3.75 9.80
CA CYS A 176 3.05 -5.06 9.34
C CYS A 176 3.91 -5.67 8.23
N ALA A 177 4.71 -4.85 7.52
CA ALA A 177 5.58 -5.34 6.46
C ALA A 177 6.71 -6.22 6.99
N ASP A 178 7.09 -7.26 6.25
CA ASP A 178 8.24 -8.09 6.60
C ASP A 178 9.53 -7.28 6.44
N VAL A 179 9.64 -6.55 5.32
CA VAL A 179 10.75 -5.64 5.06
C VAL A 179 10.24 -4.21 4.91
N PHE A 180 10.80 -3.28 5.69
CA PHE A 180 10.53 -1.85 5.58
C PHE A 180 11.75 -1.11 5.05
N THR A 181 11.54 -0.23 4.07
CA THR A 181 12.58 0.51 3.35
C THR A 181 12.18 1.96 3.11
N THR A 182 13.19 2.82 2.91
CA THR A 182 13.01 4.23 2.53
C THR A 182 13.91 4.55 1.35
N VAL A 183 13.66 5.67 0.67
CA VAL A 183 14.49 6.07 -0.49
C VAL A 183 15.75 6.84 -0.11
N SER A 184 15.89 7.27 1.13
CA SER A 184 17.05 8.04 1.58
C SER A 184 17.33 7.84 3.06
N HIS A 185 18.55 8.18 3.48
CA HIS A 185 18.96 8.16 4.89
C HIS A 185 18.19 9.20 5.73
N ILE A 186 17.84 10.35 5.14
CA ILE A 186 17.09 11.38 5.86
C ILE A 186 15.65 10.92 6.12
N THR A 187 15.00 10.32 5.11
CA THR A 187 13.69 9.70 5.26
C THR A 187 13.73 8.52 6.23
N ALA A 188 14.86 7.79 6.30
CA ALA A 188 15.03 6.72 7.28
C ALA A 188 15.03 7.25 8.71
N TYR A 189 15.75 8.35 8.95
CA TYR A 189 15.79 9.03 10.25
C TYR A 189 14.41 9.59 10.63
N GLU A 190 13.69 10.20 9.70
CA GLU A 190 12.30 10.61 9.92
C GLU A 190 11.39 9.44 10.28
N SER A 191 11.48 8.34 9.53
CA SER A 191 10.61 7.15 9.73
C SER A 191 10.84 6.49 11.08
N GLU A 192 12.08 6.49 11.57
CA GLU A 192 12.41 5.97 12.91
C GLU A 192 11.63 6.71 14.00
N HIS A 193 11.48 8.03 13.87
CA HIS A 193 10.80 8.87 14.86
C HIS A 193 9.29 9.02 14.61
N LEU A 194 8.86 9.15 13.36
CA LEU A 194 7.45 9.41 13.02
C LEU A 194 6.65 8.13 12.85
N LEU A 195 7.25 7.10 12.25
CA LEU A 195 6.62 5.80 12.02
C LEU A 195 7.00 4.76 13.09
N LYS A 196 7.91 5.11 14.01
CA LYS A 196 8.34 4.27 15.15
C LYS A 196 8.93 2.91 14.70
N ARG A 197 9.53 2.86 13.50
CA ARG A 197 10.26 1.70 13.00
C ARG A 197 11.44 2.16 12.15
N LYS A 198 12.63 1.67 12.48
CA LYS A 198 13.83 1.89 11.68
C LYS A 198 13.78 1.05 10.39
N PRO A 199 14.01 1.62 9.20
CA PRO A 199 14.07 0.84 7.96
C PRO A 199 15.28 -0.10 7.94
N GLY A 200 15.14 -1.26 7.30
CA GLY A 200 16.22 -2.24 7.19
C GLY A 200 17.25 -1.87 6.11
N LYS A 201 16.80 -1.34 4.96
CA LYS A 201 17.66 -0.88 3.84
C LYS A 201 17.10 0.41 3.23
N CYS A 202 17.99 1.28 2.77
CA CYS A 202 17.65 2.46 1.97
C CYS A 202 17.84 2.15 0.48
N HIS A 203 16.83 2.42 -0.36
CA HIS A 203 16.88 2.26 -1.82
C HIS A 203 16.88 3.64 -2.50
N PRO A 204 18.05 4.24 -2.77
CA PRO A 204 18.11 5.51 -3.49
C PRO A 204 17.45 5.39 -4.85
N ALA A 205 16.70 6.42 -5.25
CA ALA A 205 16.14 6.49 -6.60
C ALA A 205 17.29 6.49 -7.62
N THR A 206 17.41 5.41 -8.39
CA THR A 206 18.32 5.32 -9.53
C THR A 206 17.60 5.84 -10.77
N PHE A 207 18.07 6.96 -11.32
CA PHE A 207 17.65 7.42 -12.63
C PHE A 207 18.33 6.56 -13.71
N SER A 208 17.53 5.92 -14.57
CA SER A 208 18.01 5.48 -15.88
C SER A 208 18.13 6.74 -16.73
N ASN A 209 19.35 7.19 -17.03
CA ASN A 209 19.54 8.28 -17.98
C ASN A 209 19.02 7.80 -19.34
N ILE A 210 17.96 8.45 -19.84
CA ILE A 210 17.54 8.41 -21.24
C ILE A 210 18.26 9.53 -21.98
#